data_AF-A0A6P1UBV9-F1
#
_entry.id   AF-A0A6P1UBV9-F1
#
_cell.length_a   1.000
_cell.length_b   1.000
_cell.length_c   1.000
_cell.angle_alpha   90.00
_cell.angle_beta   90.00
_cell.angle_gamma   90.00
#
_symmetry.space_group_name_H-M   'P 1'
#
loop_
_entity.id
_entity.type
_entity.pdbx_description
1 polymer ?
#
loop_
_entity_poly.entity_id
_entity_poly.type
_entity_poly.pdbx_seq_one_letter_code
_entity_poly.pdbx_strand_id
1 'polypeptide(L)'
;MRLPARDQNSRSALWIGCFLLCWNAAFNLAHAAPATPEKLTQIAAELRDKANRIVTDPDRMDFAQWVLDSYLDTPRMAHQALPKSWDALTPQQRARYQAAFAQYLKNHVVQAIIKYPQFKLDAIDVLASSKTAYLMTRFLLPEHTPVKFSLRLYKTATDWKVEDLQVGGLSLTGSLRQQFEEIFARHGFDGLMEKLTQVYP
;
A
#
# COMPACT_ATOMS: atom_id res chain seq x y z
N MET A 1 43.14 -41.70 53.27
CA MET A 1 43.43 -43.14 53.46
C MET A 1 42.44 -43.70 54.48
N ARG A 2 41.36 -44.34 54.00
CA ARG A 2 40.44 -45.20 54.77
C ARG A 2 39.39 -45.76 53.79
N LEU A 3 39.47 -47.05 53.52
CA LEU A 3 38.29 -47.91 53.37
C LEU A 3 38.25 -48.75 54.66
N PRO A 4 37.07 -49.12 55.18
CA PRO A 4 36.45 -50.34 54.69
C PRO A 4 34.91 -50.34 54.62
N ALA A 5 34.44 -51.33 53.90
CA ALA A 5 33.07 -51.70 53.62
C ALA A 5 32.41 -52.54 54.74
N ARG A 6 31.08 -52.45 54.82
CA ARG A 6 30.10 -53.51 55.17
C ARG A 6 28.72 -52.86 54.95
N ASP A 7 27.73 -53.43 54.28
CA ASP A 7 27.06 -54.73 54.50
C ASP A 7 26.05 -54.87 53.34
N GLN A 8 26.22 -55.77 52.37
CA GLN A 8 25.72 -57.14 52.27
C GLN A 8 24.19 -57.33 52.46
N ASN A 9 23.54 -57.71 51.34
CA ASN A 9 22.29 -58.46 51.23
C ASN A 9 20.99 -57.80 51.75
N SER A 10 19.85 -57.82 51.05
CA SER A 10 19.45 -58.48 49.82
C SER A 10 17.98 -58.14 49.56
N ARG A 11 17.56 -58.35 48.30
CA ARG A 11 16.20 -58.71 47.83
C ARG A 11 15.42 -57.61 47.08
N SER A 12 15.36 -57.84 45.76
CA SER A 12 14.18 -57.64 44.90
C SER A 12 13.84 -56.19 44.56
N ALA A 13 13.58 -55.77 43.34
CA ALA A 13 13.55 -56.38 42.03
C ALA A 13 13.57 -55.23 41.00
N LEU A 14 14.09 -55.53 39.81
CA LEU A 14 13.70 -55.03 38.48
C LEU A 14 12.41 -54.17 38.51
N TRP A 15 12.37 -52.96 37.95
CA TRP A 15 12.16 -52.74 36.51
C TRP A 15 12.78 -51.42 36.00
N ILE A 16 13.40 -51.53 34.83
CA ILE A 16 13.97 -50.50 33.97
C ILE A 16 12.84 -49.70 33.30
N GLY A 17 12.99 -48.38 33.20
CA GLY A 17 12.12 -47.52 32.39
C GLY A 17 12.83 -46.25 31.95
N CYS A 18 13.46 -46.31 30.78
CA CYS A 18 14.20 -45.27 30.06
C CYS A 18 13.68 -43.83 30.24
N PHE A 19 14.50 -42.97 30.85
CA PHE A 19 14.32 -41.52 30.87
C PHE A 19 15.35 -40.90 29.93
N LEU A 20 15.13 -40.94 28.60
CA LEU A 20 15.91 -40.19 27.60
C LEU A 20 15.29 -40.37 26.21
N LEU A 21 14.33 -39.52 25.84
CA LEU A 21 14.03 -39.22 24.44
C LEU A 21 13.70 -37.72 24.31
N CYS A 22 14.75 -36.98 23.98
CA CYS A 22 14.77 -35.77 23.15
C CYS A 22 13.46 -34.97 23.04
N TRP A 23 13.24 -34.05 23.98
CA TRP A 23 12.33 -32.91 23.78
C TRP A 23 13.03 -31.85 22.92
N ASN A 24 13.33 -32.19 21.67
CA ASN A 24 13.69 -31.23 20.63
C ASN A 24 12.61 -31.32 19.55
N ALA A 25 11.38 -30.97 19.93
CA ALA A 25 10.42 -30.51 18.95
C ALA A 25 10.91 -29.13 18.50
N ALA A 26 11.66 -29.12 17.40
CA ALA A 26 11.89 -27.92 16.61
C ALA A 26 10.51 -27.29 16.34
N PHE A 27 10.21 -26.22 17.07
CA PHE A 27 9.07 -25.36 16.82
C PHE A 27 9.36 -24.63 15.49
N ASN A 28 9.20 -25.33 14.37
CA ASN A 28 9.03 -24.71 13.08
C ASN A 28 7.65 -24.03 13.10
N LEU A 29 7.57 -22.89 13.77
CA LEU A 29 6.59 -21.87 13.41
C LEU A 29 7.03 -21.33 12.05
N ALA A 30 6.71 -22.08 11.00
CA ALA A 30 6.39 -21.45 9.74
C ALA A 30 5.30 -20.43 10.09
N HIS A 31 5.69 -19.17 10.26
CA HIS A 31 4.73 -18.07 10.30
C HIS A 31 4.05 -18.14 8.93
N ALA A 32 2.90 -18.80 8.87
CA ALA A 32 2.00 -18.67 7.74
C ALA A 32 1.82 -17.17 7.57
N ALA A 33 2.20 -16.65 6.39
CA ALA A 33 1.92 -15.27 6.06
C ALA A 33 0.44 -15.02 6.38
N PRO A 34 0.09 -13.92 7.07
CA PRO A 34 -1.30 -13.67 7.43
C PRO A 34 -2.14 -13.79 6.16
N ALA A 35 -3.18 -14.62 6.22
CA ALA A 35 -4.05 -14.85 5.08
C ALA A 35 -4.51 -13.49 4.55
N THR A 36 -4.25 -13.22 3.28
CA THR A 36 -4.68 -11.98 2.63
C THR A 36 -6.20 -11.89 2.75
N PRO A 37 -6.76 -10.80 3.31
CA PRO A 37 -8.21 -10.62 3.39
C PRO A 37 -8.86 -10.78 2.01
N GLU A 38 -9.86 -11.65 1.89
CA GLU A 38 -10.55 -11.95 0.61
C GLU A 38 -10.98 -10.68 -0.14
N LYS A 39 -11.43 -9.67 0.61
CA LYS A 39 -11.81 -8.34 0.08
C LYS A 39 -10.68 -7.63 -0.67
N LEU A 40 -9.43 -7.72 -0.20
CA LEU A 40 -8.29 -7.10 -0.88
C LEU A 40 -7.96 -7.81 -2.18
N THR A 41 -8.07 -9.14 -2.21
CA THR A 41 -7.91 -9.93 -3.44
C THR A 41 -9.01 -9.58 -4.46
N GLN A 42 -10.25 -9.39 -4.00
CA GLN A 42 -11.35 -8.92 -4.85
C GLN A 42 -11.05 -7.52 -5.43
N ILE A 43 -10.66 -6.57 -4.57
CA ILE A 43 -10.29 -5.21 -5.01
C ILE A 43 -9.16 -5.26 -6.03
N ALA A 44 -8.15 -6.10 -5.82
CA ALA A 44 -7.03 -6.29 -6.74
C ALA A 44 -7.50 -6.79 -8.12
N ALA A 45 -8.36 -7.82 -8.15
CA ALA A 45 -8.90 -8.35 -9.40
C ALA A 45 -9.76 -7.31 -10.14
N GLU A 46 -10.69 -6.65 -9.43
CA GLU A 46 -11.54 -5.62 -10.02
C GLU A 46 -10.74 -4.43 -10.56
N LEU A 47 -9.73 -3.98 -9.81
CA LEU A 47 -8.86 -2.90 -10.23
C LEU A 47 -8.07 -3.27 -11.47
N ARG A 48 -7.50 -4.49 -11.53
CA ARG A 48 -6.78 -4.98 -12.71
C ARG A 48 -7.68 -4.97 -13.94
N ASP A 49 -8.89 -5.51 -13.81
CA ASP A 49 -9.81 -5.66 -14.93
C ASP A 49 -10.31 -4.29 -15.42
N LYS A 50 -10.65 -3.38 -14.49
CA LYS A 50 -10.98 -1.98 -14.82
C LYS A 50 -9.80 -1.25 -15.45
N ALA A 51 -8.59 -1.37 -14.90
CA ALA A 51 -7.40 -0.71 -15.43
C ALA A 51 -7.09 -1.18 -16.86
N ASN A 52 -7.16 -2.48 -17.13
CA ASN A 52 -6.97 -3.03 -18.48
C ASN A 52 -8.09 -2.59 -19.45
N ARG A 53 -9.33 -2.43 -18.98
CA ARG A 53 -10.43 -1.91 -19.79
C ARG A 53 -10.22 -0.46 -20.24
N ILE A 54 -9.54 0.38 -19.45
CA ILE A 54 -9.26 1.78 -19.81
C ILE A 54 -8.60 1.89 -21.19
N VAL A 55 -7.73 0.95 -21.55
CA VAL A 55 -7.04 0.92 -22.84
C VAL A 55 -8.00 0.79 -24.02
N THR A 56 -9.08 0.02 -23.84
CA THR A 56 -10.04 -0.33 -24.90
C THR A 56 -11.32 0.50 -24.87
N ASP A 57 -11.52 1.32 -23.84
CA ASP A 57 -12.76 2.06 -23.64
C ASP A 57 -12.83 3.29 -24.58
N PRO A 58 -13.92 3.49 -25.34
CA PRO A 58 -14.05 4.64 -26.24
C PRO A 58 -14.02 5.97 -25.47
N ASP A 59 -14.51 5.99 -24.23
CA ASP A 59 -14.53 7.15 -23.34
C ASP A 59 -13.48 7.01 -22.23
N ARG A 60 -12.31 6.47 -22.58
CA ARG A 60 -11.22 6.11 -21.64
C ARG A 60 -10.87 7.18 -20.62
N MET A 61 -11.01 8.47 -20.95
CA MET A 61 -10.72 9.56 -20.01
C MET A 61 -11.71 9.59 -18.85
N ASP A 62 -13.01 9.60 -19.18
CA ASP A 62 -14.08 9.61 -18.20
C ASP A 62 -14.12 8.29 -17.41
N PHE A 63 -13.87 7.17 -18.10
CA PHE A 63 -13.78 5.87 -17.44
C PHE A 63 -12.60 5.81 -16.47
N ALA A 64 -11.41 6.29 -16.86
CA ALA A 64 -10.26 6.36 -15.96
C ALA A 64 -10.55 7.26 -14.75
N GLN A 65 -11.19 8.41 -14.99
CA GLN A 65 -11.59 9.33 -13.94
C GLN A 65 -12.52 8.65 -12.92
N TRP A 66 -13.54 7.94 -13.41
CA TRP A 66 -14.47 7.17 -12.57
C TRP A 66 -13.78 6.06 -11.77
N VAL A 67 -12.81 5.35 -12.38
CA VAL A 67 -12.00 4.35 -11.67
C VAL A 67 -11.24 5.01 -10.52
N LEU A 68 -10.56 6.13 -10.77
CA LEU A 68 -9.82 6.84 -9.72
C LEU A 68 -10.74 7.30 -8.58
N ASP A 69 -11.92 7.83 -8.90
CA ASP A 69 -12.92 8.23 -7.89
C ASP A 69 -13.45 7.07 -7.04
N SER A 70 -13.49 5.87 -7.60
CA SER A 70 -13.96 4.68 -6.90
C SER A 70 -12.96 4.20 -5.83
N TYR A 71 -11.65 4.35 -6.06
CA TYR A 71 -10.62 3.74 -5.23
C TYR A 71 -9.80 4.73 -4.39
N LEU A 72 -9.58 5.95 -4.86
CA LEU A 72 -8.75 6.93 -4.15
C LEU A 72 -9.51 7.61 -3.01
N ASP A 73 -8.84 7.77 -1.86
CA ASP A 73 -9.27 8.73 -0.83
C ASP A 73 -8.54 10.07 -1.05
N THR A 74 -9.03 10.85 -2.01
CA THR A 74 -8.43 12.14 -2.34
C THR A 74 -8.43 13.15 -1.18
N PRO A 75 -9.46 13.23 -0.29
CA PRO A 75 -9.39 14.08 0.90
C PRO A 75 -8.23 13.72 1.83
N ARG A 76 -8.00 12.44 2.09
CA ARG A 76 -6.89 11.95 2.91
C ARG A 76 -5.55 12.22 2.24
N MET A 77 -5.43 11.96 0.94
CA MET A 77 -4.23 12.24 0.17
C MET A 77 -3.89 13.74 0.19
N ALA A 78 -4.89 14.61 0.03
CA ALA A 78 -4.73 16.06 0.08
C ALA A 78 -4.16 16.50 1.44
N HIS A 79 -4.73 16.00 2.55
CA HIS A 79 -4.21 16.26 3.88
C HIS A 79 -2.77 15.75 4.06
N GLN A 80 -2.50 14.51 3.60
CA GLN A 80 -1.16 13.92 3.67
C GLN A 80 -0.13 14.64 2.79
N ALA A 81 -0.56 15.37 1.76
CA ALA A 81 0.29 16.19 0.91
C ALA A 81 0.52 17.61 1.47
N LEU A 82 -0.16 18.02 2.54
CA LEU A 82 0.06 19.32 3.18
C LEU A 82 -0.03 19.26 4.73
N PRO A 83 0.59 18.27 5.40
CA PRO A 83 0.33 18.00 6.81
C PRO A 83 0.81 19.12 7.75
N LYS A 84 1.89 19.83 7.43
CA LYS A 84 2.43 20.90 8.30
C LYS A 84 1.62 22.18 8.19
N SER A 85 1.19 22.50 6.97
CA SER A 85 0.47 23.73 6.67
C SER A 85 -1.06 23.59 6.78
N TRP A 86 -1.58 22.37 6.97
CA TRP A 86 -3.02 22.08 7.05
C TRP A 86 -3.77 22.92 8.11
N ASP A 87 -3.15 23.09 9.28
CA ASP A 87 -3.77 23.80 10.40
C ASP A 87 -3.79 25.31 10.22
N ALA A 88 -3.00 25.84 9.28
CA ALA A 88 -3.06 27.25 8.89
C ALA A 88 -4.24 27.56 7.95
N LEU A 89 -4.86 26.54 7.34
CA LEU A 89 -5.97 26.73 6.40
C LEU A 89 -7.30 26.93 7.14
N THR A 90 -8.05 27.96 6.73
CA THR A 90 -9.46 28.10 7.10
C THR A 90 -10.31 26.96 6.52
N PRO A 91 -11.52 26.68 7.05
CA PRO A 91 -12.41 25.67 6.50
C PRO A 91 -12.70 25.85 5.00
N GLN A 92 -12.89 27.09 4.55
CA GLN A 92 -13.10 27.42 3.13
C GLN A 92 -11.86 27.12 2.27
N GLN A 93 -10.67 27.46 2.78
CA GLN A 93 -9.42 27.15 2.10
C GLN A 93 -9.16 25.65 2.00
N ARG A 94 -9.47 24.88 3.06
CA ARG A 94 -9.38 23.41 3.05
C ARG A 94 -10.25 22.81 1.96
N ALA A 95 -11.52 23.22 1.88
CA ALA A 95 -12.44 22.74 0.85
C ALA A 95 -11.94 23.07 -0.57
N ARG A 96 -11.48 24.30 -0.79
CA ARG A 96 -10.94 24.74 -2.08
C ARG A 96 -9.66 23.97 -2.46
N TYR A 97 -8.76 23.78 -1.51
CA TYR A 97 -7.53 23.00 -1.71
C TYR A 97 -7.83 21.54 -2.00
N GLN A 98 -8.73 20.90 -1.25
CA GLN A 98 -9.10 19.49 -1.47
C GLN A 98 -9.69 19.27 -2.86
N ALA A 99 -10.58 20.15 -3.31
CA ALA A 99 -11.17 20.08 -4.64
C ALA A 99 -10.11 20.22 -5.74
N ALA A 100 -9.23 21.23 -5.62
CA ALA A 100 -8.17 21.46 -6.60
C ALA A 100 -7.10 20.35 -6.59
N PHE A 101 -6.72 19.85 -5.41
CA PHE A 101 -5.82 18.71 -5.24
C PHE A 101 -6.38 17.47 -5.93
N ALA A 102 -7.65 17.15 -5.71
CA ALA A 102 -8.29 16.00 -6.34
C ALA A 102 -8.17 16.10 -7.86
N GLN A 103 -8.57 17.24 -8.44
CA GLN A 103 -8.49 17.45 -9.89
C GLN A 103 -7.05 17.37 -10.41
N TYR A 104 -6.10 18.03 -9.74
CA TYR A 104 -4.68 18.00 -10.08
C TYR A 104 -4.13 16.57 -10.11
N LEU A 105 -4.39 15.79 -9.05
CA LEU A 105 -3.93 14.41 -8.93
C LEU A 105 -4.52 13.54 -10.04
N LYS A 106 -5.83 13.63 -10.27
CA LYS A 106 -6.52 12.84 -11.27
C LYS A 106 -6.02 13.15 -12.68
N ASN A 107 -5.88 14.43 -13.01
CA ASN A 107 -5.33 14.86 -14.30
C ASN A 107 -3.93 14.29 -14.51
N HIS A 108 -3.06 14.34 -13.49
CA HIS A 108 -1.71 13.78 -13.59
C HIS A 108 -1.72 12.27 -13.88
N VAL A 109 -2.58 11.52 -13.21
CA VAL A 109 -2.69 10.06 -13.41
C VAL A 109 -3.32 9.73 -14.77
N VAL A 110 -4.38 10.43 -15.18
CA VAL A 110 -5.02 10.24 -16.49
C VAL A 110 -4.05 10.57 -17.63
N GLN A 111 -3.27 11.64 -17.51
CA GLN A 111 -2.25 11.98 -18.50
C GLN A 111 -1.16 10.91 -18.59
N ALA A 112 -0.73 10.35 -17.45
CA ALA A 112 0.20 9.22 -17.46
C ALA A 112 -0.40 7.99 -18.17
N ILE A 113 -1.67 7.69 -17.93
CA ILE A 113 -2.38 6.61 -18.62
C ILE A 113 -2.43 6.85 -20.14
N ILE A 114 -2.79 8.07 -20.58
CA ILE A 114 -2.89 8.44 -22.00
C ILE A 114 -1.52 8.31 -22.70
N LYS A 115 -0.44 8.72 -22.02
CA LYS A 115 0.93 8.65 -22.55
C LYS A 115 1.38 7.22 -22.86
N TYR A 116 0.80 6.22 -22.20
CA TYR A 116 1.16 4.82 -22.35
C TYR A 116 -0.05 3.98 -22.81
N PRO A 117 -0.62 4.21 -24.00
CA PRO A 117 -1.93 3.70 -24.38
C PRO A 117 -2.02 2.17 -24.52
N GLN A 118 -0.90 1.45 -24.52
CA GLN A 118 -0.87 -0.02 -24.60
C GLN A 118 -0.43 -0.68 -23.30
N PHE A 119 -0.51 0.04 -22.17
CA PHE A 119 -0.17 -0.55 -20.88
C PHE A 119 -1.07 -1.75 -20.58
N LYS A 120 -0.50 -2.77 -19.96
CA LYS A 120 -1.27 -3.88 -19.38
C LYS A 120 -0.83 -4.07 -17.93
N LEU A 121 -1.78 -4.17 -17.01
CA LEU A 121 -1.52 -4.71 -15.69
C LEU A 121 -1.46 -6.23 -15.79
N ASP A 122 -0.34 -6.78 -15.33
CA ASP A 122 -0.09 -8.21 -15.18
C ASP A 122 -0.88 -8.76 -13.96
N ALA A 123 -0.22 -9.46 -13.04
CA ALA A 123 -0.79 -9.78 -11.75
C ALA A 123 -0.76 -8.57 -10.79
N ILE A 124 -1.70 -8.56 -9.85
CA ILE A 124 -1.64 -7.68 -8.68
C ILE A 124 -1.39 -8.57 -7.46
N ASP A 125 -0.19 -8.50 -6.92
CA ASP A 125 0.17 -9.15 -5.67
C ASP A 125 -0.34 -8.32 -4.50
N VAL A 126 -0.88 -8.99 -3.49
CA VAL A 126 -1.40 -8.33 -2.29
C VAL A 126 -0.49 -8.62 -1.11
N LEU A 127 0.06 -7.56 -0.52
CA LEU A 127 0.76 -7.63 0.75
C LEU A 127 -0.05 -6.89 1.81
N ALA A 128 -0.62 -7.61 2.77
CA ALA A 128 -1.50 -7.04 3.79
C ALA A 128 -0.90 -7.09 5.20
N SER A 129 -1.17 -6.05 5.96
CA SER A 129 -1.02 -5.98 7.41
C SER A 129 -2.39 -5.67 8.03
N SER A 130 -2.46 -5.51 9.37
CA SER A 130 -3.73 -5.27 10.06
C SER A 130 -4.45 -3.98 9.66
N LYS A 131 -3.72 -2.94 9.24
CA LYS A 131 -4.28 -1.61 8.92
C LYS A 131 -3.90 -1.06 7.55
N THR A 132 -2.86 -1.62 6.93
CA THR A 132 -2.31 -1.16 5.66
C THR A 132 -2.13 -2.35 4.72
N ALA A 133 -2.36 -2.14 3.43
CA ALA A 133 -2.07 -3.13 2.40
C ALA A 133 -1.35 -2.46 1.22
N TYR A 134 -0.62 -3.27 0.46
CA TYR A 134 -0.02 -2.89 -0.81
C TYR A 134 -0.56 -3.79 -1.90
N LEU A 135 -1.07 -3.18 -2.96
CA LEU A 135 -1.38 -3.85 -4.21
C LEU A 135 -0.23 -3.58 -5.17
N MET A 136 0.62 -4.58 -5.39
CA MET A 136 1.83 -4.47 -6.19
C MET A 136 1.58 -5.02 -7.59
N THR A 137 1.93 -4.28 -8.61
CA THR A 137 1.77 -4.71 -10.00
C THR A 137 2.91 -4.19 -10.86
N ARG A 138 2.93 -4.62 -12.12
CA ARG A 138 3.87 -4.16 -13.13
C ARG A 138 3.07 -3.73 -14.34
N PHE A 139 3.38 -2.54 -14.84
CA PHE A 139 2.95 -2.15 -16.17
C PHE A 139 3.86 -2.79 -17.19
N LEU A 140 3.28 -3.60 -18.06
CA LEU A 140 3.95 -4.09 -19.26
C LEU A 140 3.77 -3.06 -20.37
N LEU A 141 4.90 -2.61 -20.94
CA LEU A 141 4.96 -1.70 -22.07
C LEU A 141 5.69 -2.46 -23.20
N PRO A 142 5.20 -2.46 -24.45
CA PRO A 142 5.72 -3.32 -25.52
C PRO A 142 7.25 -3.24 -25.73
N GLU A 143 7.85 -2.06 -25.54
CA GLU A 143 9.27 -1.78 -25.85
C GLU A 143 10.06 -1.22 -24.65
N HIS A 144 9.53 -1.35 -23.42
CA HIS A 144 10.17 -0.76 -22.24
C HIS A 144 10.28 -1.73 -21.07
N THR A 145 11.27 -1.49 -20.22
CA THR A 145 11.41 -2.16 -18.93
C THR A 145 10.10 -2.06 -18.14
N PRO A 146 9.55 -3.17 -17.62
CA PRO A 146 8.35 -3.14 -16.82
C PRO A 146 8.47 -2.15 -15.66
N VAL A 147 7.52 -1.23 -15.57
CA VAL A 147 7.52 -0.22 -14.51
C VAL A 147 6.77 -0.81 -13.31
N LYS A 148 7.46 -0.92 -12.17
CA LYS A 148 6.83 -1.34 -10.91
C LYS A 148 5.88 -0.24 -10.44
N PHE A 149 4.66 -0.65 -10.16
CA PHE A 149 3.62 0.20 -9.62
C PHE A 149 3.07 -0.44 -8.35
N SER A 150 2.82 0.35 -7.32
CA SER A 150 2.09 -0.15 -6.16
C SER A 150 1.09 0.87 -5.67
N LEU A 151 -0.04 0.37 -5.19
CA LEU A 151 -1.01 1.16 -4.45
C LEU A 151 -0.88 0.84 -2.99
N ARG A 152 -0.79 1.87 -2.16
CA ARG A 152 -0.89 1.72 -0.72
C ARG A 152 -2.33 1.98 -0.31
N LEU A 153 -2.93 0.98 0.32
CA LEU A 153 -4.29 1.02 0.82
C LEU A 153 -4.29 1.06 2.34
N TYR A 154 -5.31 1.69 2.90
CA TYR A 154 -5.59 1.63 4.32
C TYR A 154 -7.02 1.18 4.56
N LYS A 155 -7.23 0.57 5.73
CA LYS A 155 -8.53 0.10 6.16
C LYS A 155 -9.34 1.28 6.70
N THR A 156 -10.51 1.52 6.10
CA THR A 156 -11.53 2.44 6.62
C THR A 156 -12.49 1.67 7.55
N ALA A 157 -13.52 2.34 8.07
CA ALA A 157 -14.53 1.68 8.90
C ALA A 157 -15.32 0.60 8.13
N THR A 158 -15.51 0.78 6.81
CA THR A 158 -16.40 -0.05 5.99
C THR A 158 -15.72 -0.73 4.80
N ASP A 159 -14.58 -0.22 4.33
CA ASP A 159 -13.87 -0.74 3.15
C ASP A 159 -12.36 -0.43 3.17
N TRP A 160 -11.65 -0.72 2.08
CA TRP A 160 -10.27 -0.28 1.84
C TRP A 160 -10.23 0.83 0.78
N LYS A 161 -9.41 1.83 1.03
CA LYS A 161 -9.18 2.93 0.08
C LYS A 161 -7.70 3.14 -0.16
N VAL A 162 -7.36 3.59 -1.36
CA VAL A 162 -6.00 3.92 -1.75
C VAL A 162 -5.66 5.28 -1.15
N GLU A 163 -4.58 5.34 -0.37
CA GLU A 163 -4.04 6.59 0.20
C GLU A 163 -2.74 7.04 -0.48
N ASP A 164 -2.15 6.22 -1.35
CA ASP A 164 -0.96 6.59 -2.10
C ASP A 164 -0.74 5.70 -3.33
N LEU A 165 -0.15 6.28 -4.36
CA LEU A 165 0.30 5.59 -5.57
C LEU A 165 1.82 5.66 -5.61
N GLN A 166 2.49 4.56 -5.92
CA GLN A 166 3.95 4.53 -6.00
C GLN A 166 4.42 4.01 -7.35
N VAL A 167 5.37 4.73 -7.94
CA VAL A 167 6.01 4.37 -9.21
C VAL A 167 7.49 4.17 -8.95
N GLY A 168 8.03 2.99 -9.26
CA GLY A 168 9.42 2.66 -8.95
C GLY A 168 9.75 2.73 -7.45
N GLY A 169 8.75 2.56 -6.59
CA GLY A 169 8.88 2.69 -5.13
C GLY A 169 8.80 4.13 -4.59
N LEU A 170 8.63 5.14 -5.46
CA LEU A 170 8.49 6.53 -5.07
C LEU A 170 7.02 6.90 -4.87
N SER A 171 6.69 7.40 -3.68
CA SER A 171 5.35 7.85 -3.28
C SER A 171 4.94 9.13 -3.99
N LEU A 172 3.80 9.09 -4.70
CA LEU A 172 3.23 10.28 -5.34
C LEU A 172 2.78 11.30 -4.30
N THR A 173 2.03 10.88 -3.27
CA THR A 173 1.59 11.78 -2.19
C THR A 173 2.80 12.36 -1.45
N GLY A 174 3.86 11.59 -1.25
CA GLY A 174 5.11 12.04 -0.66
C GLY A 174 5.85 13.08 -1.50
N SER A 175 5.95 12.87 -2.82
CA SER A 175 6.54 13.85 -3.73
C SER A 175 5.73 15.14 -3.83
N LEU A 176 4.39 15.05 -3.82
CA LEU A 176 3.52 16.22 -3.76
C LEU A 176 3.69 16.97 -2.45
N ARG A 177 3.85 16.26 -1.32
CA ARG A 177 4.13 16.87 -0.02
C ARG A 177 5.33 17.79 -0.05
N GLN A 178 6.46 17.30 -0.56
CA GLN A 178 7.68 18.10 -0.63
C GLN A 178 7.46 19.39 -1.42
N GLN A 179 6.80 19.28 -2.58
CA GLN A 179 6.53 20.43 -3.46
C GLN A 179 5.53 21.41 -2.85
N PHE A 180 4.41 20.92 -2.31
CA PHE A 180 3.33 21.77 -1.84
C PHE A 180 3.65 22.48 -0.54
N GLU A 181 4.37 21.83 0.39
CA GLU A 181 4.85 22.49 1.59
C GLU A 181 5.88 23.57 1.27
N GLU A 182 6.75 23.35 0.27
CA GLU A 182 7.70 24.37 -0.18
C GLU A 182 6.98 25.56 -0.81
N ILE A 183 6.01 25.31 -1.70
CA ILE A 183 5.22 26.37 -2.33
C ILE A 183 4.43 27.14 -1.28
N PHE A 184 3.77 26.45 -0.35
CA PHE A 184 3.01 27.10 0.71
C PHE A 184 3.91 27.97 1.59
N ALA A 185 5.10 27.49 1.95
CA ALA A 185 6.05 28.25 2.76
C ALA A 185 6.56 29.52 2.04
N ARG A 186 6.75 29.47 0.72
CA ARG A 186 7.28 30.60 -0.07
C ARG A 186 6.22 31.57 -0.58
N HIS A 187 5.04 31.05 -0.94
CA HIS A 187 4.01 31.77 -1.71
C HIS A 187 2.61 31.70 -1.07
N GLY A 188 2.50 31.09 0.11
CA GLY A 188 1.24 30.98 0.84
C GLY A 188 0.19 30.15 0.11
N PHE A 189 -1.06 30.29 0.56
CA PHE A 189 -2.20 29.57 -0.01
C PHE A 189 -2.43 29.90 -1.49
N ASP A 190 -2.30 31.16 -1.88
CA ASP A 190 -2.60 31.58 -3.25
C ASP A 190 -1.62 30.97 -4.26
N GLY A 191 -0.32 30.93 -3.95
CA GLY A 191 0.67 30.26 -4.81
C GLY A 191 0.45 28.74 -4.90
N LEU A 192 0.00 28.11 -3.80
CA LEU A 192 -0.38 26.69 -3.84
C LEU A 192 -1.60 26.47 -4.75
N MET A 193 -2.61 27.34 -4.66
CA MET A 193 -3.80 27.23 -5.51
C MET A 193 -3.49 27.50 -6.98
N GLU A 194 -2.60 28.45 -7.29
CA GLU A 194 -2.13 28.69 -8.65
C GLU A 194 -1.50 27.42 -9.23
N LYS A 195 -0.60 26.77 -8.47
CA LYS A 195 0.01 25.50 -8.88
C LYS A 195 -1.02 24.40 -9.16
N LEU A 196 -2.03 24.26 -8.30
CA LEU A 196 -3.03 23.19 -8.42
C LEU A 196 -4.05 23.41 -9.53
N THR A 197 -4.34 24.67 -9.85
CA THR A 197 -5.34 25.04 -10.86
C THR A 197 -4.74 25.29 -12.24
N GLN A 198 -3.41 25.25 -12.34
CA GLN A 198 -2.72 25.34 -13.62
C GLN A 198 -3.15 24.18 -14.52
N VAL A 199 -3.80 24.52 -15.62
CA VAL A 199 -4.13 23.57 -16.70
C VAL A 199 -2.83 23.27 -17.43
N TYR A 200 -2.40 22.00 -17.39
CA TYR A 200 -1.31 21.55 -18.25
C TYR A 200 -1.87 21.38 -19.68
N PRO A 201 -1.33 22.12 -20.68
CA PRO A 201 -1.74 22.00 -22.07
C PRO A 201 -1.39 20.64 -22.68
#